data_AF-A0A0C1ZMS6-F1
#
_entry.id   AF-A0A0C1ZMS6-F1
#
_cell.length_a   1.000
_cell.length_b   1.000
_cell.length_c   1.000
_cell.angle_alpha   90.00
_cell.angle_beta   90.00
_cell.angle_gamma   90.00
#
_symmetry.space_group_name_H-M   'P 1'
#
loop_
_entity.id
_entity.type
_entity.pdbx_description
1 polymer ?
#
loop_
_entity_poly.entity_id
_entity_poly.type
_entity_poly.pdbx_seq_one_letter_code
_entity_poly.pdbx_strand_id
1 'polypeptide(L)'
;MAKAHALPHTPWARPLAGLLARLRRRGKRAPSPIASLGPGWAVVRGRARAGSNARRAPISGRLGLGWRVLVERECGVRGWEPVVDLCEFVNFELQDPSGSICVRACDCPIVIEVAERRGRGGPFAPPPFVVAQLIARAAREPSAVQGVLFHKGFRWREWVLEAGSEILVRGRVISEPGDESTGYRALTEVLVLAGGTTRPLELTE
;
A
#
# COMPACT_ATOMS: atom_id res chain seq x y z
N MET A 1 -2.76 -28.64 -9.68
CA MET A 1 -2.24 -28.46 -8.30
C MET A 1 -1.58 -27.10 -8.21
N ALA A 2 -2.26 -26.09 -7.63
CA ALA A 2 -1.70 -24.76 -7.46
C ALA A 2 -0.79 -24.73 -6.22
N LYS A 3 0.51 -24.45 -6.39
CA LYS A 3 1.44 -24.24 -5.29
C LYS A 3 0.94 -23.05 -4.47
N ALA A 4 0.64 -23.27 -3.19
CA ALA A 4 0.37 -22.21 -2.25
C ALA A 4 1.67 -21.40 -2.09
N HIS A 5 1.77 -20.27 -2.78
CA HIS A 5 2.82 -19.29 -2.50
C HIS A 5 2.60 -18.81 -1.06
N ALA A 6 3.56 -19.13 -0.19
CA ALA A 6 3.65 -18.55 1.13
C ALA A 6 3.72 -17.02 0.95
N LEU A 7 2.76 -16.30 1.53
CA LEU A 7 2.81 -14.85 1.54
C LEU A 7 4.08 -14.44 2.31
N PRO A 8 4.86 -13.46 1.80
CA PRO A 8 6.06 -13.01 2.50
C PRO A 8 5.68 -12.53 3.91
N HIS A 9 6.51 -12.86 4.90
CA HIS A 9 6.41 -12.32 6.24
C HIS A 9 6.60 -10.81 6.19
N THR A 10 5.51 -10.03 6.10
CA THR A 10 5.57 -8.58 6.17
C THR A 10 5.63 -8.19 7.65
N PRO A 11 6.73 -7.57 8.14
CA PRO A 11 6.84 -7.19 9.53
C PRO A 11 5.91 -5.99 9.79
N TRP A 12 4.75 -6.30 10.36
CA TRP A 12 4.00 -5.45 11.28
C TRP A 12 3.43 -4.15 10.70
N ALA A 13 2.22 -4.25 10.13
CA ALA A 13 1.28 -3.12 10.12
C ALA A 13 0.84 -2.81 11.56
N ARG A 14 1.59 -1.94 12.26
CA ARG A 14 1.09 -1.27 13.47
C ARG A 14 -0.22 -0.53 13.10
N PRO A 15 -1.18 -0.38 14.02
CA PRO A 15 -2.43 0.33 13.72
C PRO A 15 -2.14 1.78 13.28
N LEU A 16 -2.18 2.02 11.96
CA LEU A 16 -1.91 3.31 11.31
C LEU A 16 -3.07 4.30 11.46
N ALA A 17 -4.15 3.93 12.16
CA ALA A 17 -5.35 4.75 12.31
C ALA A 17 -5.05 6.14 12.92
N GLY A 18 -4.19 6.21 13.94
CA GLY A 18 -3.75 7.48 14.54
C GLY A 18 -2.83 8.30 13.62
N LEU A 19 -2.08 7.64 12.75
CA LEU A 19 -1.20 8.27 11.76
C LEU A 19 -2.01 8.89 10.63
N LEU A 20 -2.98 8.15 10.07
CA LEU A 20 -3.91 8.61 9.04
C LEU A 20 -4.66 9.89 9.44
N ALA A 21 -5.16 9.95 10.68
CA ALA A 21 -5.84 11.14 11.20
C ALA A 21 -4.94 12.38 11.32
N ARG A 22 -3.64 12.20 11.61
CA ARG A 22 -2.64 13.29 11.65
C ARG A 22 -2.23 13.73 10.24
N LEU A 23 -2.18 12.81 9.28
CA LEU A 23 -1.83 13.11 7.89
C LEU A 23 -2.94 13.91 7.18
N ARG A 24 -4.22 13.65 7.49
CA ARG A 24 -5.36 14.46 7.00
C ARG A 24 -5.30 15.96 7.34
N ARG A 25 -4.56 16.35 8.40
CA ARG A 25 -4.40 17.77 8.80
C ARG A 25 -3.21 18.47 8.14
N ARG A 26 -2.36 17.75 7.41
CA ARG A 26 -1.26 18.38 6.67
C ARG A 26 -1.83 19.03 5.42
N GLY A 27 -1.70 20.36 5.37
CA GLY A 27 -2.21 21.20 4.28
C GLY A 27 -1.95 20.62 2.88
N LYS A 28 -2.94 20.80 2.01
CA LYS A 28 -2.92 20.45 0.58
C LYS A 28 -1.81 21.24 -0.11
N ARG A 29 -0.57 20.74 -0.04
CA ARG A 29 0.52 21.28 -0.86
C ARG A 29 0.23 20.90 -2.30
N ALA A 30 0.27 21.87 -3.21
CA ALA A 30 0.07 21.61 -4.63
C ALA A 30 1.14 20.62 -5.14
N PRO A 31 0.78 19.71 -6.06
CA PRO A 31 1.75 18.84 -6.71
C PRO A 31 2.84 19.67 -7.42
N SER A 32 4.09 19.25 -7.29
CA SER A 32 5.23 19.83 -8.00
C SER A 32 5.53 18.99 -9.25
N PRO A 33 5.89 19.62 -10.39
CA PRO A 33 6.28 18.88 -11.59
C PRO A 33 7.58 18.11 -11.34
N ILE A 34 7.69 16.90 -11.90
CA ILE A 34 8.84 16.01 -11.72
C ILE A 34 10.16 16.69 -12.08
N ALA A 35 10.21 17.45 -13.17
CA ALA A 35 11.43 18.16 -13.60
C ALA A 35 11.95 19.21 -12.60
N SER A 36 11.10 19.68 -11.69
CA SER A 36 11.46 20.67 -10.67
C SER A 36 11.89 20.06 -9.33
N LEU A 37 11.87 18.73 -9.22
CA LEU A 37 12.14 18.05 -7.96
C LEU A 37 13.61 18.18 -7.58
N GLY A 38 13.84 18.58 -6.33
CA GLY A 38 15.13 18.47 -5.66
C GLY A 38 15.00 17.64 -4.38
N PRO A 39 16.13 17.33 -3.71
CA PRO A 39 16.13 16.58 -2.47
C PRO A 39 15.22 17.20 -1.41
N GLY A 40 14.34 16.40 -0.79
CA GLY A 40 13.41 16.88 0.24
C GLY A 40 12.00 16.34 0.11
N TRP A 41 11.06 16.89 0.88
CA TRP A 41 9.67 16.45 0.85
C TRP A 41 8.90 17.08 -0.31
N ALA A 42 8.30 16.22 -1.14
CA ALA A 42 7.53 16.62 -2.31
C ALA A 42 6.16 15.95 -2.35
N VAL A 43 5.27 16.54 -3.14
CA VAL A 43 4.00 15.97 -3.58
C VAL A 43 4.07 15.94 -5.09
N VAL A 44 3.87 14.77 -5.69
CA VAL A 44 3.99 14.58 -7.14
C VAL A 44 2.70 13.92 -7.63
N ARG A 45 2.14 14.42 -8.72
CA ARG A 45 1.00 13.81 -9.40
C ARG A 45 1.49 13.26 -10.73
N GLY A 46 1.12 12.04 -11.06
CA GLY A 46 1.48 11.46 -12.35
C GLY A 46 0.80 10.13 -12.59
N ARG A 47 1.05 9.57 -13.77
CA ARG A 47 0.57 8.26 -14.18
C ARG A 47 1.58 7.20 -13.73
N ALA A 48 1.12 6.23 -12.96
CA ALA A 48 1.95 5.12 -12.53
C ALA A 48 2.22 4.18 -13.71
N ARG A 49 3.48 3.85 -13.96
CA ARG A 49 3.90 2.89 -14.99
C ARG A 49 4.43 1.62 -14.35
N ALA A 50 4.25 0.52 -15.06
CA ALA A 50 4.69 -0.80 -14.62
C ALA A 50 6.20 -0.87 -14.44
N GLY A 51 6.63 -1.15 -13.20
CA GLY A 51 7.91 -1.80 -12.96
C GLY A 51 7.84 -3.28 -13.35
N SER A 52 8.99 -3.94 -13.40
CA SER A 52 9.05 -5.40 -13.57
C SER A 52 8.44 -6.09 -12.34
N ASN A 53 7.46 -6.98 -12.57
CA ASN A 53 6.72 -7.80 -11.58
C ASN A 53 5.44 -7.19 -11.00
N ALA A 54 4.33 -7.26 -11.74
CA ALA A 54 3.01 -6.99 -11.19
C ALA A 54 2.65 -7.95 -10.04
N ARG A 55 1.92 -7.45 -9.05
CA ARG A 55 1.41 -8.20 -7.90
C ARG A 55 -0.07 -8.48 -8.05
N ARG A 56 -0.49 -9.68 -7.66
CA ARG A 56 -1.89 -10.09 -7.68
C ARG A 56 -2.54 -9.76 -6.34
N ALA A 57 -3.58 -8.95 -6.36
CA ALA A 57 -4.38 -8.61 -5.20
C ALA A 57 -5.14 -9.86 -4.70
N PRO A 58 -5.15 -10.16 -3.39
CA PRO A 58 -5.61 -11.44 -2.89
C PRO A 58 -7.13 -11.63 -2.95
N ILE A 59 -7.94 -10.57 -2.82
CA ILE A 59 -9.41 -10.67 -2.81
C ILE A 59 -9.97 -10.59 -4.24
N SER A 60 -9.59 -9.57 -5.02
CA SER A 60 -10.10 -9.39 -6.38
C SER A 60 -9.36 -10.19 -7.45
N GLY A 61 -8.12 -10.63 -7.19
CA GLY A 61 -7.27 -11.25 -8.19
C GLY A 61 -6.72 -10.29 -9.26
N ARG A 62 -6.98 -8.97 -9.15
CA ARG A 62 -6.46 -7.95 -10.08
C ARG A 62 -4.93 -7.89 -10.02
N LEU A 63 -4.30 -7.66 -11.17
CA LEU A 63 -2.86 -7.43 -11.27
C LEU A 63 -2.58 -5.93 -11.19
N GLY A 64 -1.65 -5.53 -10.32
CA GLY A 64 -1.28 -4.14 -10.12
C GLY A 64 0.15 -3.95 -9.68
N LEU A 65 0.57 -2.69 -9.55
CA LEU A 65 1.85 -2.26 -8.97
C LEU A 65 1.89 -2.49 -7.46
N GLY A 66 0.72 -2.61 -6.82
CA GLY A 66 0.60 -3.02 -5.44
C GLY A 66 -0.84 -3.04 -4.99
N TRP A 67 -1.05 -3.52 -3.78
CA TRP A 67 -2.36 -3.64 -3.19
C TRP A 67 -2.30 -3.47 -1.67
N ARG A 68 -3.42 -3.04 -1.08
CA ARG A 68 -3.63 -3.04 0.35
C ARG A 68 -4.97 -3.65 0.69
N VAL A 69 -4.98 -4.56 1.65
CA VAL A 69 -6.18 -5.24 2.15
C VAL A 69 -6.34 -4.92 3.62
N LEU A 70 -7.49 -4.38 3.96
CA LEU A 70 -7.87 -4.05 5.33
C LEU A 70 -9.14 -4.82 5.67
N VAL A 71 -9.05 -5.74 6.63
CA VAL A 71 -10.21 -6.41 7.23
C VAL A 71 -10.39 -5.90 8.65
N GLU A 72 -11.60 -5.46 8.94
CA GLU A 72 -11.98 -4.92 10.24
C GLU A 72 -13.11 -5.76 10.83
N ARG A 73 -13.09 -5.89 12.14
CA ARG A 73 -14.07 -6.60 12.95
C ARG A 73 -14.87 -5.61 13.77
N GLU A 74 -16.16 -5.83 13.87
CA GLU A 74 -17.05 -5.08 14.74
C GLU A 74 -16.80 -5.43 16.22
N CYS A 75 -16.61 -4.40 17.03
CA CYS A 75 -16.34 -4.48 18.47
C CYS A 75 -17.36 -3.63 19.26
N GLY A 76 -18.64 -3.73 18.89
CA GLY A 76 -19.75 -3.04 19.57
C GLY A 76 -19.52 -1.53 19.67
N VAL A 77 -19.58 -0.99 20.90
CA VAL A 77 -19.36 0.44 21.19
C VAL A 77 -17.97 0.97 20.81
N ARG A 78 -16.95 0.11 20.67
CA ARG A 78 -15.61 0.53 20.20
C ARG A 78 -15.55 0.73 18.68
N GLY A 79 -16.61 0.37 17.96
CA GLY A 79 -16.67 0.48 16.51
C GLY A 79 -15.91 -0.64 15.82
N TRP A 80 -15.17 -0.30 14.77
CA TRP A 80 -14.49 -1.26 13.91
C TRP A 80 -12.99 -1.28 14.22
N GLU A 81 -12.45 -2.48 14.50
CA GLU A 81 -11.04 -2.68 14.80
C GLU A 81 -10.35 -3.48 13.68
N PRO A 82 -9.14 -3.08 13.23
CA PRO A 82 -8.41 -3.82 12.21
C PRO A 82 -7.96 -5.18 12.75
N VAL A 83 -8.25 -6.24 12.00
CA VAL A 83 -7.81 -7.62 12.29
C VAL A 83 -6.86 -8.15 11.22
N VAL A 84 -6.91 -7.59 10.00
CA VAL A 84 -5.96 -7.84 8.92
C VAL A 84 -5.61 -6.48 8.30
N ASP A 85 -4.33 -6.16 8.20
CA ASP A 85 -3.83 -5.02 7.43
C ASP A 85 -2.59 -5.49 6.66
N LEU A 86 -2.79 -5.90 5.41
CA LEU A 86 -1.76 -6.43 4.53
C LEU A 86 -1.52 -5.46 3.38
N CYS A 87 -0.27 -5.31 3.00
CA CYS A 87 0.18 -4.33 2.03
C CYS A 87 1.37 -4.93 1.26
N GLU A 88 1.30 -4.93 -0.07
CA GLU A 88 2.42 -5.39 -0.91
C GLU A 88 2.53 -4.50 -2.14
N PHE A 89 3.74 -4.01 -2.41
CA PHE A 89 4.05 -3.10 -3.51
C PHE A 89 5.34 -3.52 -4.20
N VAL A 90 5.46 -3.18 -5.48
CA VAL A 90 6.74 -3.15 -6.19
C VAL A 90 7.16 -1.71 -6.43
N ASN A 91 8.45 -1.51 -6.67
CA ASN A 91 8.92 -0.22 -7.16
C ASN A 91 8.32 0.04 -8.54
N PHE A 92 7.91 1.28 -8.78
CA PHE A 92 7.24 1.68 -10.01
C PHE A 92 7.67 3.08 -10.41
N GLU A 93 7.48 3.42 -11.68
CA GLU A 93 7.73 4.78 -12.15
C GLU A 93 6.46 5.62 -12.10
N LEU A 94 6.61 6.89 -11.73
CA LEU A 94 5.57 7.89 -11.89
C LEU A 94 5.97 8.82 -13.03
N GLN A 95 5.05 9.08 -13.96
CA GLN A 95 5.30 9.92 -15.13
C GLN A 95 4.31 11.07 -15.22
N ASP A 96 4.82 12.27 -15.51
CA ASP A 96 4.04 13.46 -15.82
C ASP A 96 4.60 14.09 -17.12
N PRO A 97 4.02 15.18 -17.65
CA PRO A 97 4.54 15.84 -18.85
C PRO A 97 5.96 16.40 -18.72
N SER A 98 6.48 16.55 -17.50
CA SER A 98 7.81 17.11 -17.23
C SER A 98 8.91 16.05 -17.08
N GLY A 99 8.57 14.80 -16.77
CA GLY A 99 9.53 13.71 -16.69
C GLY A 99 9.01 12.45 -15.99
N SER A 100 9.95 11.62 -15.54
CA SER A 100 9.69 10.41 -14.76
C SER A 100 10.50 10.39 -13.46
N ILE A 101 9.93 9.78 -12.43
CA ILE A 101 10.63 9.52 -11.16
C ILE A 101 10.30 8.12 -10.66
N CYS A 102 11.32 7.41 -10.16
CA CYS A 102 11.13 6.09 -9.55
C CYS A 102 10.57 6.24 -8.13
N VAL A 103 9.56 5.42 -7.80
CA VAL A 103 8.93 5.37 -6.49
C VAL A 103 9.37 4.09 -5.77
N ARG A 104 10.08 4.24 -4.65
CA ARG A 104 10.55 3.14 -3.79
C ARG A 104 9.42 2.71 -2.85
N ALA A 105 8.60 1.79 -3.31
CA ALA A 105 7.40 1.35 -2.62
C ALA A 105 7.58 0.00 -1.88
N CYS A 106 8.49 -0.88 -2.33
CA CYS A 106 8.64 -2.19 -1.67
C CYS A 106 9.34 -2.12 -0.30
N ASP A 107 10.24 -1.15 -0.11
CA ASP A 107 11.13 -1.09 1.06
C ASP A 107 10.72 -0.01 2.08
N CYS A 108 9.59 0.67 1.84
CA CYS A 108 9.16 1.81 2.62
C CYS A 108 7.80 1.56 3.30
N PRO A 109 7.57 2.10 4.51
CA PRO A 109 6.23 2.18 5.05
C PRO A 109 5.32 2.99 4.11
N ILE A 110 4.20 2.40 3.69
CA ILE A 110 3.22 3.02 2.82
C ILE A 110 1.91 3.29 3.56
N VAL A 111 1.34 4.46 3.30
CA VAL A 111 0.00 4.84 3.74
C VAL A 111 -0.87 5.08 2.50
N ILE A 112 -1.96 4.32 2.43
CA ILE A 112 -2.98 4.47 1.39
C ILE A 112 -4.32 4.71 2.07
N GLU A 113 -5.08 5.67 1.56
CA GLU A 113 -6.49 5.81 1.90
C GLU A 113 -7.30 4.76 1.11
N VAL A 114 -7.62 3.64 1.77
CA VAL A 114 -8.35 2.53 1.14
C VAL A 114 -9.82 2.93 0.96
N ALA A 115 -10.14 3.51 -0.19
CA ALA A 115 -11.49 3.89 -0.58
C ALA A 115 -12.22 2.78 -1.38
N GLU A 116 -11.48 1.85 -2.00
CA GLU A 116 -12.03 0.93 -2.99
C GLU A 116 -12.41 -0.45 -2.43
N ARG A 117 -13.43 -1.05 -3.09
CA ARG A 117 -14.18 -2.29 -2.83
C ARG A 117 -14.59 -2.56 -1.39
N ARG A 118 -15.89 -2.53 -1.14
CA ARG A 118 -16.49 -2.74 0.18
C ARG A 118 -17.26 -4.05 0.18
N GLY A 119 -16.95 -4.93 1.13
CA GLY A 119 -17.82 -6.04 1.49
C GLY A 119 -18.09 -6.03 2.99
N ARG A 120 -19.27 -6.53 3.37
CA ARG A 120 -19.65 -6.76 4.76
C ARG A 120 -20.00 -8.22 4.92
N GLY A 121 -19.53 -8.81 6.00
CA GLY A 121 -19.92 -10.12 6.49
C GLY A 121 -20.55 -9.96 7.87
N GLY A 122 -21.46 -10.84 8.23
CA GLY A 122 -22.14 -10.85 9.51
C GLY A 122 -22.54 -12.25 9.93
N PRO A 123 -23.20 -12.39 11.09
CA PRO A 123 -23.58 -13.70 11.64
C PRO A 123 -24.43 -14.57 10.70
N PHE A 124 -25.16 -13.96 9.76
CA PHE A 124 -26.01 -14.64 8.78
C PHE A 124 -25.47 -14.59 7.34
N ALA A 125 -24.31 -13.96 7.13
CA ALA A 125 -23.67 -13.82 5.83
C ALA A 125 -22.15 -13.91 6.04
N PRO A 126 -21.57 -15.13 6.07
CA PRO A 126 -20.15 -15.30 6.34
C PRO A 126 -19.31 -14.59 5.28
N PRO A 127 -18.10 -14.10 5.64
CA PRO A 127 -17.21 -13.48 4.67
C PRO A 127 -16.82 -14.51 3.59
N PRO A 128 -16.49 -14.06 2.35
CA PRO A 128 -15.96 -14.93 1.32
C PRO A 128 -14.77 -15.76 1.82
N PHE A 129 -14.63 -16.98 1.30
CA PHE A 129 -13.59 -17.93 1.75
C PHE A 129 -12.19 -17.32 1.79
N VAL A 130 -11.83 -16.51 0.79
CA VAL A 130 -10.54 -15.82 0.74
C VAL A 130 -10.34 -14.85 1.93
N VAL A 131 -11.38 -14.12 2.33
CA VAL A 131 -11.32 -13.20 3.47
C VAL A 131 -11.23 -13.98 4.78
N ALA A 132 -11.98 -15.08 4.92
CA ALA A 132 -11.88 -15.96 6.06
C ALA A 132 -10.47 -16.55 6.21
N GLN A 133 -9.83 -16.94 5.10
CA GLN A 133 -8.44 -17.41 5.10
C GLN A 133 -7.45 -16.32 5.53
N LEU A 134 -7.64 -15.08 5.07
CA LEU A 134 -6.79 -13.96 5.49
C LEU A 134 -6.90 -13.70 6.99
N ILE A 135 -8.12 -13.73 7.55
CA ILE A 135 -8.34 -13.61 9.00
C ILE A 135 -7.67 -14.77 9.75
N ALA A 136 -7.85 -16.01 9.27
CA ALA A 136 -7.29 -17.20 9.91
C ALA A 136 -5.76 -17.16 9.96
N ARG A 137 -5.10 -16.69 8.88
CA ARG A 137 -3.64 -16.55 8.82
C ARG A 137 -3.10 -15.41 9.68
N ALA A 138 -3.87 -14.34 9.85
CA ALA A 138 -3.48 -13.20 10.66
C ALA A 138 -3.71 -13.43 12.17
N ALA A 139 -4.57 -14.38 12.54
CA ALA A 139 -4.83 -14.74 13.92
C ALA A 139 -3.59 -15.40 14.55
N ARG A 140 -3.15 -14.89 15.71
CA ARG A 140 -2.04 -15.45 16.49
C ARG A 140 -2.37 -16.81 17.11
N GLU A 141 -3.65 -17.13 17.27
CA GLU A 141 -4.16 -18.38 17.84
C GLU A 141 -5.16 -19.03 16.87
N PRO A 142 -4.77 -20.11 16.16
CA PRO A 142 -5.60 -20.77 15.15
C PRO A 142 -6.91 -21.35 15.70
N SER A 143 -6.90 -21.79 16.96
CA SER A 143 -8.02 -22.46 17.64
C SER A 143 -9.20 -21.53 17.95
N ALA A 144 -9.01 -20.21 17.95
CA ALA A 144 -10.08 -19.24 18.20
C ALA A 144 -10.85 -18.84 16.92
N VAL A 145 -10.33 -19.14 15.73
CA VAL A 145 -10.85 -18.57 14.46
C VAL A 145 -12.24 -19.14 14.12
N GLN A 146 -12.48 -20.42 14.36
CA GLN A 146 -13.78 -21.03 14.04
C GLN A 146 -14.90 -20.63 15.02
N GLY A 147 -14.59 -20.25 16.26
CA GLY A 147 -15.60 -19.73 17.20
C GLY A 147 -15.83 -18.22 17.09
N VAL A 148 -14.80 -17.47 16.66
CA VAL A 148 -14.81 -15.99 16.62
C VAL A 148 -15.37 -15.42 15.30
N LEU A 149 -15.39 -16.21 14.23
CA LEU A 149 -16.03 -15.82 12.96
C LEU A 149 -17.57 -15.89 13.01
N PHE A 150 -18.12 -16.72 13.89
CA PHE A 150 -19.56 -16.79 14.15
C PHE A 150 -19.90 -15.70 15.18
N HIS A 151 -20.94 -14.90 14.94
CA HIS A 151 -21.41 -13.78 15.79
C HIS A 151 -20.74 -12.41 15.68
N LYS A 152 -19.71 -12.21 14.83
CA LYS A 152 -19.12 -10.88 14.64
C LYS A 152 -19.33 -10.33 13.24
N GLY A 153 -19.62 -9.02 13.17
CA GLY A 153 -19.59 -8.28 11.92
C GLY A 153 -18.15 -8.13 11.43
N PHE A 154 -17.94 -8.35 10.13
CA PHE A 154 -16.68 -8.08 9.45
C PHE A 154 -16.94 -7.12 8.29
N ARG A 155 -15.98 -6.24 8.02
CA ARG A 155 -15.93 -5.49 6.77
C ARG A 155 -14.54 -5.60 6.20
N TRP A 156 -14.44 -5.65 4.89
CA TRP A 156 -13.16 -5.66 4.22
C TRP A 156 -13.12 -4.62 3.12
N ARG A 157 -11.91 -4.14 2.88
CA ARG A 157 -11.57 -3.20 1.83
C ARG A 157 -10.32 -3.65 1.12
N GLU A 158 -10.31 -3.55 -0.20
CA GLU A 158 -9.15 -3.85 -1.03
C GLU A 158 -8.93 -2.71 -2.01
N TRP A 159 -7.74 -2.12 -1.95
CA TRP A 159 -7.28 -1.14 -2.92
C TRP A 159 -6.16 -1.74 -3.76
N VAL A 160 -6.18 -1.48 -5.06
CA VAL A 160 -5.22 -2.02 -6.02
C VAL A 160 -4.73 -0.88 -6.91
N LEU A 161 -3.42 -0.64 -6.92
CA LEU A 161 -2.82 0.32 -7.83
C LEU A 161 -2.56 -0.35 -9.18
N GLU A 162 -3.31 0.02 -10.22
CA GLU A 162 -3.07 -0.50 -11.56
C GLU A 162 -2.04 0.34 -12.34
N ALA A 163 -1.37 -0.30 -13.28
CA ALA A 163 -0.53 0.42 -14.23
C ALA A 163 -1.43 1.31 -15.11
N GLY A 164 -1.04 2.56 -15.29
CA GLY A 164 -1.81 3.57 -16.01
C GLY A 164 -2.72 4.41 -15.13
N SER A 165 -2.92 4.06 -13.84
CA SER A 165 -3.65 4.89 -12.90
C SER A 165 -2.93 6.22 -12.67
N GLU A 166 -3.69 7.31 -12.63
CA GLU A 166 -3.17 8.59 -12.16
C GLU A 166 -3.22 8.61 -10.64
N ILE A 167 -2.11 8.94 -10.00
CA ILE A 167 -2.00 9.00 -8.54
C ILE A 167 -1.22 10.22 -8.09
N LEU A 168 -1.49 10.63 -6.86
CA LEU A 168 -0.70 11.58 -6.10
C LEU A 168 0.15 10.82 -5.08
N VAL A 169 1.46 11.02 -5.17
CA VAL A 169 2.45 10.44 -4.27
C VAL A 169 3.08 11.54 -3.45
N ARG A 170 3.07 11.38 -2.13
CA ARG A 170 3.82 12.24 -1.22
C ARG A 170 4.93 11.42 -0.58
N GLY A 171 6.15 11.89 -0.76
CA GLY A 171 7.34 11.22 -0.28
C GLY A 171 8.50 12.17 -0.08
N ARG A 172 9.63 11.60 0.31
CA ARG A 172 10.92 12.26 0.33
C ARG A 172 11.66 11.90 -0.95
N VAL A 173 12.05 12.92 -1.71
CA VAL A 173 12.99 12.83 -2.81
C VAL A 173 14.40 12.71 -2.23
N ILE A 174 15.11 11.65 -2.61
CA ILE A 174 16.49 11.38 -2.23
C ILE A 174 17.30 11.04 -3.49
N SER A 175 18.61 11.30 -3.46
CA SER A 175 19.54 10.81 -4.49
C SER A 175 19.98 9.39 -4.15
N GLU A 176 19.89 8.48 -5.11
CA GLU A 176 20.48 7.14 -5.05
C GLU A 176 21.52 6.97 -6.17
N PRO A 177 22.55 6.15 -5.97
CA PRO A 177 23.44 5.76 -7.06
C PRO A 177 22.63 5.00 -8.11
N GLY A 178 22.64 5.47 -9.34
CA GLY A 178 22.07 4.81 -10.50
C GLY A 178 22.98 3.74 -11.06
N ASP A 179 22.39 2.81 -11.81
CA ASP A 179 23.09 1.69 -12.43
C ASP A 179 23.91 2.11 -13.66
N GLU A 180 23.67 3.30 -14.21
CA GLU A 180 24.40 3.82 -15.37
C GLU A 180 25.72 4.50 -14.93
N SER A 181 26.84 3.91 -15.32
CA SER A 181 28.16 4.52 -15.15
C SER A 181 28.45 5.49 -16.29
N THR A 182 28.58 6.78 -15.99
CA THR A 182 29.14 7.76 -16.93
C THR A 182 30.66 7.82 -16.75
N GLY A 183 31.35 6.80 -17.27
CA GLY A 183 32.82 6.71 -17.26
C GLY A 183 33.43 5.93 -16.09
N TYR A 184 34.77 6.03 -15.96
CA TYR A 184 35.57 5.10 -15.12
C TYR A 184 35.36 5.25 -13.59
N ARG A 185 34.71 6.33 -13.10
CA ARG A 185 34.55 6.57 -11.64
C ARG A 185 33.27 7.30 -11.18
N ALA A 186 32.32 7.62 -12.06
CA ALA A 186 31.11 8.34 -11.66
C ALA A 186 29.85 7.46 -11.85
N LEU A 187 29.20 7.12 -10.74
CA LEU A 187 27.84 6.60 -10.76
C LEU A 187 26.89 7.78 -10.96
N THR A 188 25.96 7.67 -11.89
CA THR A 188 24.96 8.72 -12.13
C THR A 188 24.01 8.76 -10.95
N GLU A 189 23.84 9.91 -10.28
CA GLU A 189 22.82 10.02 -9.23
C GLU A 189 21.43 10.08 -9.85
N VAL A 190 20.51 9.26 -9.34
CA VAL A 190 19.10 9.26 -9.75
C VAL A 190 18.24 9.69 -8.58
N LEU A 191 17.32 10.62 -8.83
CA LEU A 191 16.34 11.02 -7.83
C LEU A 191 15.25 9.96 -7.72
N VAL A 192 14.97 9.52 -6.50
CA VAL A 192 13.89 8.57 -6.20
C VAL A 192 12.97 9.14 -5.13
N LEU A 193 11.71 8.75 -5.19
CA LEU A 193 10.68 9.12 -4.22
C LEU A 193 10.43 7.96 -3.25
N ALA A 194 10.78 8.17 -1.98
CA ALA A 194 10.72 7.15 -0.95
C ALA A 194 9.94 7.61 0.30
N GLY A 195 9.52 6.64 1.12
CA GLY A 195 9.06 6.91 2.48
C GLY A 195 10.22 7.08 3.45
N GLY A 196 9.97 7.71 4.59
CA GLY A 196 10.88 7.76 5.73
C GLY A 196 10.33 6.99 6.93
N THR A 197 11.21 6.61 7.86
CA THR A 197 10.82 5.90 9.09
C THR A 197 9.81 6.66 9.95
N THR A 198 9.87 8.00 9.95
CA THR A 198 8.97 8.88 10.70
C THR A 198 7.80 9.42 9.87
N ARG A 199 7.85 9.27 8.54
CA ARG A 199 6.89 9.81 7.59
C ARG A 199 6.78 8.83 6.42
N PRO A 200 5.75 7.97 6.38
CA PRO A 200 5.60 6.99 5.30
C PRO A 200 5.39 7.67 3.94
N LEU A 201 5.56 6.89 2.89
CA LEU A 201 5.11 7.25 1.55
C LEU A 201 3.58 7.27 1.54
N GLU A 202 2.95 8.36 1.11
CA GLU A 202 1.48 8.44 1.01
C GLU A 202 1.07 8.33 -0.46
N LEU A 203 0.11 7.45 -0.75
CA LEU A 203 -0.46 7.24 -2.07
C LEU A 203 -1.97 7.53 -2.05
N THR A 204 -2.42 8.34 -3.00
CA THR A 204 -3.84 8.69 -3.19
C THR A 204 -4.18 8.70 -4.66
N GLU A 205 -5.31 8.11 -5.05
CA GLU A 205 -5.91 8.24 -6.40
C GLU A 205 -6.71 9.54 -6.53
#